data_AF-A0A1Q4Z368-F1
#
_entry.id   AF-A0A1Q4Z368-F1
#
_cell.length_a   1.000
_cell.length_b   1.000
_cell.length_c   1.000
_cell.angle_alpha   90.00
_cell.angle_beta   90.00
_cell.angle_gamma   90.00
#
_symmetry.space_group_name_H-M   'P 1'
#
loop_
_entity.id
_entity.type
_entity.pdbx_description
1 polymer ?
#
loop_
_entity_poly.entity_id
_entity_poly.type
_entity_poly.pdbx_seq_one_letter_code
_entity_poly.pdbx_strand_id
1 'polypeptide(L)'
;MFSSGMTRVMAWTGAGIGVVATVLAGVAIAAPAANSSQAPYVQAGALVNADASIVHSKGVKSVTASGHVFCVEIGNEDVDLSRAIITATPRDTAGSTLRVIPSNCAGGKGITVATYNPSGGGMANGFYIAVL
;
A
#
# COMPACT_ATOMS: atom_id res chain seq x y z
N MET A 1 -60.91 37.38 -4.80
CA MET A 1 -59.73 36.83 -5.51
C MET A 1 -59.60 35.36 -5.12
N PHE A 2 -59.82 34.46 -6.08
CA PHE A 2 -59.70 33.02 -5.92
C PHE A 2 -58.31 32.55 -6.37
N SER A 3 -57.69 31.68 -5.57
CA SER A 3 -56.68 30.65 -5.92
C SER A 3 -56.30 30.02 -4.57
N SER A 4 -56.78 28.85 -4.14
CA SER A 4 -56.78 27.50 -4.71
C SER A 4 -55.39 26.95 -5.04
N GLY A 5 -54.85 26.20 -4.08
CA GLY A 5 -53.80 25.21 -4.22
C GLY A 5 -54.07 24.11 -3.20
N MET A 6 -54.76 23.05 -3.64
CA MET A 6 -55.31 22.00 -2.80
C MET A 6 -54.40 20.75 -2.80
N THR A 7 -54.41 20.01 -1.67
CA THR A 7 -54.25 18.53 -1.54
C THR A 7 -52.82 17.93 -1.56
N ARG A 8 -52.38 16.94 -0.74
CA ARG A 8 -52.93 15.93 0.22
C ARG A 8 -51.83 15.60 1.28
N VAL A 9 -52.09 15.61 2.59
CA VAL A 9 -52.50 14.47 3.47
C VAL A 9 -51.85 13.11 3.15
N MET A 10 -50.94 12.65 4.03
CA MET A 10 -51.06 11.34 4.70
C MET A 10 -50.16 11.28 5.94
N ALA A 11 -50.78 11.51 7.09
CA ALA A 11 -50.27 11.09 8.38
C ALA A 11 -50.52 9.58 8.52
N TRP A 12 -49.50 8.82 8.87
CA TRP A 12 -49.63 7.46 9.37
C TRP A 12 -49.13 7.41 10.81
N THR A 13 -50.00 7.84 11.72
CA THR A 13 -49.92 7.55 13.15
C THR A 13 -50.39 6.12 13.38
N GLY A 14 -49.45 5.19 13.48
CA GLY A 14 -49.66 3.90 14.13
C GLY A 14 -49.16 3.99 15.57
N ALA A 15 -50.07 4.25 16.52
CA ALA A 15 -49.79 4.14 17.94
C ALA A 15 -50.08 2.70 18.40
N GLY A 16 -49.11 2.05 19.06
CA GLY A 16 -49.25 0.67 19.56
C GLY A 16 -48.15 0.30 20.55
N ILE A 17 -48.32 0.81 21.77
CA ILE A 17 -47.78 0.40 23.09
C ILE A 17 -46.79 -0.78 23.13
N GLY A 18 -45.59 -0.53 23.69
CA GLY A 18 -44.66 -1.59 24.11
C GLY A 18 -43.39 -1.04 24.77
N VAL A 19 -43.45 -0.77 26.07
CA VAL A 19 -42.30 -0.41 26.91
C VAL A 19 -41.39 -1.63 27.05
N VAL A 20 -40.25 -1.65 26.35
CA VAL A 20 -39.00 -2.26 26.85
C VAL A 20 -37.83 -1.42 26.32
N ALA A 21 -37.33 -0.53 27.17
CA ALA A 21 -36.07 0.16 26.96
C ALA A 21 -34.92 -0.83 27.22
N THR A 22 -34.62 -1.70 26.26
CA THR A 22 -33.27 -2.25 26.16
C THR A 22 -32.45 -1.25 25.38
N VAL A 23 -31.61 -0.51 26.11
CA VAL A 23 -30.51 0.27 25.56
C VAL A 23 -29.58 -0.72 24.85
N LEU A 24 -29.92 -1.11 23.62
CA LEU A 24 -28.92 -1.49 22.64
C LEU A 24 -28.17 -0.19 22.39
N ALA A 25 -27.15 0.06 23.22
CA ALA A 25 -26.10 1.01 22.95
C ALA A 25 -25.47 0.57 21.64
N GLY A 26 -26.09 1.02 20.54
CA GLY A 26 -25.56 0.86 19.21
C GLY A 26 -24.21 1.53 19.25
N VAL A 27 -23.16 0.71 19.31
CA VAL A 27 -21.81 1.17 19.05
C VAL A 27 -21.88 1.64 17.62
N ALA A 28 -22.04 2.95 17.42
CA ALA A 28 -21.86 3.57 16.14
C ALA A 28 -20.39 3.37 15.79
N ILE A 29 -20.10 2.27 15.09
CA ILE A 29 -18.80 2.04 14.49
C ILE A 29 -18.68 3.16 13.47
N ALA A 30 -17.94 4.22 13.81
CA ALA A 30 -17.69 5.31 12.89
C ALA A 30 -17.02 4.71 11.65
N ALA A 31 -17.79 4.60 10.56
CA ALA A 31 -17.24 4.20 9.28
C ALA A 31 -16.10 5.17 8.94
N PRO A 32 -14.91 4.69 8.51
CA PRO A 32 -13.86 5.57 8.05
C PRO A 32 -14.45 6.53 7.02
N ALA A 33 -14.25 7.83 7.21
CA ALA A 33 -14.77 8.82 6.29
C ALA A 33 -14.26 8.47 4.88
N ALA A 34 -15.19 8.28 3.94
CA ALA A 34 -14.93 7.92 2.54
C ALA A 34 -14.01 8.91 1.79
N ASN A 35 -13.67 10.03 2.44
CA ASN A 35 -12.84 11.11 1.92
C ASN A 35 -11.53 11.32 2.70
N SER A 36 -11.16 10.38 3.59
CA SER A 36 -9.80 10.40 4.12
C SER A 36 -8.86 9.98 3.00
N SER A 37 -8.08 10.93 2.49
CA SER A 37 -6.93 10.61 1.63
C SER A 37 -5.93 9.84 2.50
N GLN A 38 -6.12 8.52 2.59
CA GLN A 38 -5.09 7.63 3.10
C GLN A 38 -4.00 7.62 2.04
N ALA A 39 -2.99 8.47 2.25
CA ALA A 39 -1.75 8.36 1.49
C ALA A 39 -1.27 6.91 1.58
N PRO A 40 -0.87 6.28 0.46
CA PRO A 40 -0.39 4.90 0.48
C PRO A 40 0.73 4.78 1.52
N TYR A 41 0.52 3.94 2.53
CA TYR A 41 1.51 3.74 3.58
C TYR A 41 2.52 2.71 3.11
N VAL A 42 3.81 3.00 3.27
CA VAL A 42 4.86 2.04 2.91
C VAL A 42 4.74 0.81 3.81
N GLN A 43 4.36 -0.32 3.19
CA GLN A 43 4.24 -1.63 3.81
C GLN A 43 5.62 -2.26 4.05
N ALA A 44 6.52 -2.11 3.08
CA ALA A 44 7.91 -2.52 3.20
C ALA A 44 8.83 -1.59 2.41
N GLY A 45 10.07 -1.42 2.87
CA GLY A 45 11.06 -0.63 2.15
C GLY A 45 12.44 -0.75 2.77
N ALA A 46 13.46 -0.47 1.97
CA ALA A 46 14.84 -0.48 2.41
C ALA A 46 15.73 0.48 1.61
N LEU A 47 16.81 0.90 2.26
CA LEU A 47 18.00 1.42 1.61
C LEU A 47 19.02 0.28 1.53
N VAL A 48 19.34 -0.10 0.30
CA VAL A 48 20.26 -1.21 -0.03
C VAL A 48 21.52 -0.63 -0.63
N ASN A 49 22.69 -1.07 -0.15
CA ASN A 49 23.99 -0.73 -0.73
C ASN A 49 24.36 -1.68 -1.88
N ALA A 50 25.39 -1.31 -2.65
CA ALA A 50 25.87 -2.10 -3.77
C ALA A 50 26.37 -3.52 -3.39
N ASP A 51 26.77 -3.73 -2.13
CA ASP A 51 27.19 -5.02 -1.58
C ASP A 51 26.03 -5.87 -1.01
N ALA A 52 24.78 -5.45 -1.27
CA ALA A 52 23.55 -6.03 -0.72
C ALA A 52 23.34 -5.81 0.79
N SER A 53 24.18 -5.03 1.47
CA SER A 53 23.93 -4.66 2.86
C SER A 53 22.74 -3.70 2.98
N ILE A 54 21.98 -3.85 4.07
CA ILE A 54 20.81 -3.03 4.38
C ILE A 54 21.24 -1.94 5.36
N VAL A 55 21.02 -0.67 5.01
CA VAL A 55 21.32 0.48 5.88
C VAL A 55 20.13 0.81 6.77
N HIS A 56 18.96 0.89 6.16
CA HIS A 56 17.69 1.15 6.82
C HIS A 56 16.62 0.26 6.20
N SER A 57 15.73 -0.30 7.00
CA SER A 57 14.61 -1.08 6.49
C SER A 57 13.39 -1.05 7.39
N LYS A 58 12.24 -1.32 6.77
CA LYS A 58 10.98 -1.64 7.41
C LYS A 58 10.34 -2.77 6.61
N GLY A 59 9.94 -3.86 7.25
CA GLY A 59 9.23 -4.95 6.57
C GLY A 59 10.07 -5.75 5.56
N VAL A 60 11.37 -5.49 5.42
CA VAL A 60 12.31 -6.29 4.61
C VAL A 60 13.04 -7.26 5.53
N LYS A 61 13.07 -8.54 5.15
CA LYS A 61 13.68 -9.62 5.92
C LYS A 61 15.15 -9.83 5.58
N SER A 62 15.46 -9.89 4.29
CA SER A 62 16.82 -10.10 3.81
C SER A 62 17.02 -9.48 2.44
N VAL A 63 18.28 -9.21 2.10
CA VAL A 63 18.68 -8.87 0.74
C VAL A 63 19.84 -9.77 0.36
N THR A 64 19.75 -10.37 -0.82
CA THR A 64 20.84 -11.15 -1.43
C THR A 64 21.18 -10.56 -2.78
N ALA A 65 22.44 -10.65 -3.19
CA ALA A 65 22.90 -10.15 -4.49
C ALA A 65 23.66 -11.22 -5.27
N SER A 66 23.52 -11.15 -6.58
CA SER A 66 24.33 -11.87 -7.55
C SER A 66 24.77 -10.87 -8.63
N GLY A 67 25.95 -10.28 -8.43
CA GLY A 67 26.44 -9.17 -9.25
C GLY A 67 25.55 -7.93 -9.12
N HIS A 68 24.93 -7.51 -10.22
CA HIS A 68 24.08 -6.32 -10.30
C HIS A 68 22.59 -6.61 -10.06
N VAL A 69 22.25 -7.86 -9.72
CA VAL A 69 20.88 -8.32 -9.49
C VAL A 69 20.70 -8.61 -8.01
N PHE A 70 19.73 -7.97 -7.40
CA PHE A 70 19.39 -8.05 -5.99
C PHE A 70 18.04 -8.75 -5.83
N CYS A 71 17.93 -9.59 -4.82
CA CYS A 71 16.66 -10.12 -4.35
C CYS A 71 16.37 -9.54 -2.97
N VAL A 72 15.31 -8.74 -2.88
CA VAL A 72 14.82 -8.13 -1.64
C VAL A 72 13.66 -8.98 -1.13
N GLU A 73 13.86 -9.74 -0.06
CA GLU A 73 12.84 -10.57 0.57
C GLU A 73 11.99 -9.72 1.53
N ILE A 74 10.67 -9.73 1.32
CA ILE A 74 9.74 -9.04 2.21
C ILE A 74 9.43 -9.95 3.39
N GLY A 75 9.59 -9.44 4.60
CA GLY A 75 9.34 -10.19 5.83
C GLY A 75 7.89 -10.17 6.30
N ASN A 76 7.10 -9.22 5.79
CA ASN A 76 5.68 -9.14 6.10
C ASN A 76 4.87 -10.06 5.18
N GLU A 77 4.24 -11.08 5.76
CA GLU A 77 3.47 -12.09 5.01
C GLU A 77 2.20 -11.53 4.35
N ASP A 78 1.64 -10.46 4.93
CA ASP A 78 0.41 -9.79 4.48
C ASP A 78 0.62 -8.96 3.21
N VAL A 79 1.87 -8.73 2.81
CA VAL A 79 2.19 -7.96 1.61
C VAL A 79 2.02 -8.85 0.38
N ASP A 80 1.00 -8.54 -0.43
CA ASP A 80 0.77 -9.16 -1.73
C ASP A 80 1.51 -8.38 -2.83
N LEU A 81 2.70 -8.86 -3.17
CA LEU A 81 3.55 -8.29 -4.23
C LEU A 81 2.93 -8.33 -5.62
N SER A 82 1.89 -9.15 -5.86
CA SER A 82 1.22 -9.18 -7.17
C SER A 82 0.33 -7.96 -7.42
N ARG A 83 -0.05 -7.26 -6.35
CA ARG A 83 -0.91 -6.07 -6.39
C ARG A 83 -0.25 -4.81 -5.83
N ALA A 84 0.90 -4.96 -5.20
CA ALA A 84 1.62 -3.85 -4.61
C ALA A 84 2.21 -2.90 -5.66
N ILE A 85 2.24 -1.62 -5.34
CA ILE A 85 2.98 -0.64 -6.14
C ILE A 85 4.41 -0.60 -5.60
N ILE A 86 5.36 -0.98 -6.44
CA ILE A 86 6.77 -0.98 -6.08
C ILE A 86 7.47 0.20 -6.74
N THR A 87 8.16 0.97 -5.92
CA THR A 87 9.01 2.07 -6.36
C THR A 87 10.44 1.74 -5.98
N ALA A 88 11.37 1.94 -6.92
CA ALA A 88 12.78 1.87 -6.63
C ALA A 88 13.50 3.04 -7.28
N THR A 89 14.54 3.56 -6.60
CA THR A 89 15.27 4.74 -7.05
C THR A 89 16.77 4.54 -6.88
N PRO A 90 17.58 4.79 -7.92
CA PRO A 90 19.04 4.70 -7.80
C PRO A 90 19.55 5.69 -6.76
N ARG A 91 20.60 5.32 -6.01
CA ARG A 91 21.23 6.20 -5.03
C ARG A 91 22.51 6.85 -5.54
N ASP A 92 23.46 6.05 -6.03
CA ASP A 92 24.86 6.53 -6.10
C ASP A 92 25.30 7.02 -7.49
N THR A 93 24.61 6.63 -8.57
CA THR A 93 25.03 6.99 -9.93
C THR A 93 23.93 7.70 -10.70
N ALA A 94 24.20 8.94 -11.10
CA ALA A 94 23.31 9.71 -11.96
C ALA A 94 23.14 9.01 -13.32
N GLY A 95 21.89 8.90 -13.78
CA GLY A 95 21.55 8.22 -15.03
C GLY A 95 21.57 6.69 -14.95
N SER A 96 21.87 6.09 -13.79
CA SER A 96 21.62 4.66 -13.60
C SER A 96 20.14 4.34 -13.71
N THR A 97 19.85 3.16 -14.25
CA THR A 97 18.48 2.65 -14.36
C THR A 97 18.31 1.42 -13.48
N LEU A 98 17.06 1.19 -13.08
CA LEU A 98 16.66 0.03 -12.29
C LEU A 98 15.62 -0.75 -13.08
N ARG A 99 15.74 -2.08 -13.04
CA ARG A 99 14.65 -2.98 -13.43
C ARG A 99 14.12 -3.65 -12.19
N VAL A 100 12.82 -3.48 -11.94
CA VAL A 100 12.15 -4.03 -10.77
C VAL A 100 11.15 -5.08 -11.23
N ILE A 101 11.21 -6.28 -10.64
CA ILE A 101 10.32 -7.39 -10.95
C ILE A 101 9.74 -7.93 -9.64
N PRO A 102 8.44 -7.72 -9.35
CA PRO A 102 7.78 -8.30 -8.17
C PRO A 102 7.74 -9.82 -8.24
N SER A 103 7.67 -10.45 -7.06
CA SER A 103 7.39 -11.88 -6.88
C SER A 103 8.31 -12.83 -7.66
N ASN A 104 9.52 -12.39 -8.01
CA ASN A 104 10.43 -13.12 -8.90
C ASN A 104 11.59 -13.80 -8.16
N CYS A 105 11.64 -13.68 -6.83
CA CYS A 105 12.61 -14.36 -6.01
C CYS A 105 12.04 -14.71 -4.62
N ALA A 106 12.83 -15.35 -3.76
CA ALA A 106 12.42 -15.78 -2.41
C ALA A 106 11.07 -16.52 -2.38
N GLY A 107 10.87 -17.47 -3.31
CA GLY A 107 9.62 -18.24 -3.39
C GLY A 107 8.37 -17.42 -3.70
N GLY A 108 8.52 -16.26 -4.36
CA GLY A 108 7.40 -15.36 -4.68
C GLY A 108 7.16 -14.26 -3.64
N LYS A 109 7.93 -14.23 -2.55
CA LYS A 109 7.88 -13.20 -1.51
C LYS A 109 8.97 -12.12 -1.65
N GLY A 110 9.75 -12.18 -2.73
CA GLY A 110 10.84 -11.25 -2.98
C GLY A 110 10.69 -10.45 -4.26
N ILE A 111 11.31 -9.28 -4.27
CA ILE A 111 11.39 -8.37 -5.40
C ILE A 111 12.79 -8.47 -5.98
N THR A 112 12.89 -8.75 -7.28
CA THR A 112 14.16 -8.65 -7.98
C THR A 112 14.40 -7.21 -8.42
N VAL A 113 15.53 -6.63 -8.04
CA VAL A 113 15.99 -5.32 -8.49
C VAL A 113 17.30 -5.52 -9.22
N ALA A 114 17.37 -5.18 -10.50
CA ALA A 114 18.61 -5.17 -11.26
C ALA A 114 19.04 -3.72 -11.53
N THR A 115 20.32 -3.43 -11.30
CA THR A 115 20.90 -2.10 -11.44
C THR A 115 21.78 -2.03 -12.70
N TYR A 116 21.62 -0.97 -13.48
CA TYR A 116 22.37 -0.75 -14.71
C TYR A 116 23.03 0.62 -14.71
N ASN A 117 24.18 0.71 -15.37
CA ASN A 117 24.83 1.98 -15.66
C ASN A 117 24.07 2.73 -16.79
N PRO A 118 24.40 4.01 -17.06
CA PRO A 118 23.74 4.79 -18.12
C PRO A 118 23.87 4.20 -19.53
N SER A 119 24.86 3.33 -19.76
CA SER A 119 25.08 2.63 -21.03
C SER A 119 24.34 1.29 -21.12
N GLY A 120 23.56 0.91 -20.10
CA GLY A 120 22.82 -0.35 -20.03
C GLY A 120 23.64 -1.56 -19.56
N GLY A 121 24.91 -1.37 -19.18
CA GLY A 121 25.73 -2.42 -18.59
C GLY A 121 25.34 -2.68 -17.13
N GLY A 122 25.25 -3.96 -16.75
CA GLY A 122 24.96 -4.35 -15.37
C GLY A 122 26.04 -3.83 -14.41
N MET A 123 25.63 -3.13 -13.36
CA MET A 123 26.54 -2.54 -12.37
C MET A 123 25.87 -2.57 -11.00
N ALA A 124 26.45 -3.27 -10.03
CA ALA A 124 25.95 -3.27 -8.66
C ALA A 124 25.97 -1.85 -8.10
N ASN A 125 24.82 -1.36 -7.67
CA ASN A 125 24.68 0.01 -7.18
C ASN A 125 23.68 0.08 -6.03
N GLY A 126 23.83 1.06 -5.14
CA GLY A 126 22.86 1.28 -4.08
C GLY A 126 21.54 1.83 -4.61
N PHE A 127 20.45 1.47 -3.95
CA PHE A 127 19.10 1.91 -4.30
C PHE A 127 18.19 1.99 -3.08
N TYR A 128 17.15 2.82 -3.21
CA TYR A 128 16.00 2.82 -2.33
C TYR A 128 14.91 1.95 -2.95
N ILE A 129 14.18 1.20 -2.13
CA ILE A 129 12.99 0.48 -2.53
C ILE A 129 11.87 0.71 -1.54
N ALA A 130 10.65 0.90 -2.04
CA ALA A 130 9.44 0.96 -1.24
C ALA A 130 8.29 0.22 -1.92
N VAL A 131 7.52 -0.49 -1.11
CA VAL A 131 6.33 -1.26 -1.44
C VAL A 131 5.15 -0.59 -0.73
N LEU A 132 4.17 -0.16 -1.52
CA LEU A 132 2.99 0.58 -1.09
C LEU A 132 1.76 -0.32 -1.12
#